data_AF-A0A834EKB8-F1
#
_entry.id   AF-A0A834EKB8-F1
#
_cell.length_a   1.000
_cell.length_b   1.000
_cell.length_c   1.000
_cell.angle_alpha   90.00
_cell.angle_beta   90.00
_cell.angle_gamma   90.00
#
_symmetry.space_group_name_H-M   'P 1'
#
loop_
_entity.id
_entity.type
_entity.pdbx_description
1 polymer ?
#
loop_
_entity_poly.entity_id
_entity_poly.type
_entity_poly.pdbx_seq_one_letter_code
_entity_poly.pdbx_strand_id
1 'polypeptide(L)'
;MPSETPQAEAGAAGCPHMSGAHSAKGSPEQGPLGDKDSKDLLWIRPDAPSRCSWKLGRPITESPHHHTALTKSPKILPDILKKIGDTPMVRINKIGKNFGLKCELLAKCEFFNAGGSVKDRISLRMVEEAERAGTLKPGDTIIEPTSGNTGIGLALAAAVRGYRCIIVMPEKMSMEKVDVLRALGAEIVRTPTNARFDSPESHVGVAWRLKNEIPNSHILDQYRNVNNPVAHYDSTAEEILQQCDGKLDMLVASAGTGGTITGIARKLKEKCPGCKIIGVDPEGSILAEPEELNQTEVTAYEVEGIGYDFIPTVLDRSVVDKWFKCNDEESFAFARMLIAQEGLLCGGSAGSAMAVAVKAAQELREGQRCVVILPDSIRNYMSKFLSDRWMLQKGFLKEEDLTVKRPWWWHLTVQELSLSAPLTVLPTVTCEHTIEILREKGFDQAPVVDESGAVLGMVTLGNMLSCLLAGKVQPSDQVHKVIYKQFKQIHLTDPLGTLSRILEMDHFALVVHEQIQYHSHGKSSKRQMVFGVVTAIDLLNFVAARERDRKTKSAGASEPRAGGAAAQL
;
A
#
# COMPACT_ATOMS: atom_id res chain seq x y z
N MET A 1 -29.81 -4.28 69.77
CA MET A 1 -30.29 -5.65 70.06
C MET A 1 -29.52 -6.59 69.15
N PRO A 2 -29.01 -7.71 69.68
CA PRO A 2 -27.61 -8.15 69.44
C PRO A 2 -27.53 -9.29 68.40
N SER A 3 -26.38 -9.87 68.00
CA SER A 3 -25.15 -10.29 68.74
C SER A 3 -24.04 -10.68 67.74
N GLU A 4 -22.78 -11.03 68.05
CA GLU A 4 -21.82 -10.80 69.16
C GLU A 4 -20.39 -11.16 68.67
N THR A 5 -19.37 -10.59 69.33
CA THR A 5 -17.92 -10.96 69.26
C THR A 5 -17.63 -12.24 70.10
N PRO A 6 -16.41 -12.87 70.15
CA PRO A 6 -15.17 -12.29 70.74
C PRO A 6 -13.80 -12.77 70.13
N GLN A 7 -12.72 -11.97 70.20
CA GLN A 7 -11.50 -12.05 71.10
C GLN A 7 -10.61 -13.32 70.92
N ALA A 8 -9.35 -13.43 71.34
CA ALA A 8 -8.37 -12.64 72.12
C ALA A 8 -6.94 -13.15 71.77
N GLU A 9 -5.76 -12.60 72.13
CA GLU A 9 -5.29 -11.28 72.60
C GLU A 9 -3.72 -11.27 72.47
N ALA A 10 -2.95 -10.38 73.14
CA ALA A 10 -1.48 -10.34 73.04
C ALA A 10 -0.75 -10.19 74.40
N GLY A 11 0.48 -10.71 74.50
CA GLY A 11 1.43 -10.51 75.62
C GLY A 11 2.32 -11.74 75.89
N ALA A 12 3.45 -11.67 76.60
CA ALA A 12 4.30 -10.53 76.99
C ALA A 12 5.66 -11.06 77.55
N ALA A 13 6.69 -10.20 77.59
CA ALA A 13 7.91 -10.26 78.41
C ALA A 13 8.96 -11.40 78.20
N GLY A 14 10.26 -11.02 78.20
CA GLY A 14 11.39 -11.95 78.20
C GLY A 14 12.75 -11.33 77.84
N CYS A 15 13.39 -10.59 78.77
CA CYS A 15 14.84 -10.31 78.76
C CYS A 15 15.56 -11.42 79.58
N PRO A 16 16.89 -11.68 79.47
CA PRO A 16 17.94 -10.63 79.54
C PRO A 16 19.32 -10.87 78.85
N HIS A 17 20.19 -9.86 79.00
CA HIS A 17 21.67 -9.89 79.03
C HIS A 17 22.55 -10.07 77.76
N MET A 18 23.40 -9.04 77.52
CA MET A 18 24.89 -9.07 77.43
C MET A 18 25.57 -10.23 76.67
N SER A 19 26.57 -10.06 75.80
CA SER A 19 27.56 -8.97 75.60
C SER A 19 28.32 -9.17 74.27
N GLY A 20 29.17 -8.21 73.88
CA GLY A 20 30.29 -8.47 72.96
C GLY A 20 30.35 -7.57 71.73
N ALA A 21 31.26 -6.60 71.73
CA ALA A 21 31.65 -5.87 70.52
C ALA A 21 32.86 -6.53 69.86
N HIS A 22 32.80 -6.82 68.56
CA HIS A 22 34.01 -6.94 67.73
C HIS A 22 33.74 -6.46 66.30
N SER A 23 34.68 -5.67 65.78
CA SER A 23 34.66 -5.11 64.44
C SER A 23 35.31 -6.08 63.45
N ALA A 24 34.62 -6.39 62.35
CA ALA A 24 35.21 -7.07 61.20
C ALA A 24 34.51 -6.62 59.90
N LYS A 25 35.30 -6.27 58.89
CA LYS A 25 34.80 -5.97 57.53
C LYS A 25 34.39 -7.28 56.85
N GLY A 26 33.20 -7.32 56.25
CA GLY A 26 32.69 -8.45 55.48
C GLY A 26 32.14 -8.00 54.11
N SER A 27 32.53 -8.72 53.07
CA SER A 27 32.24 -8.51 51.65
C SER A 27 30.74 -8.36 51.30
N PRO A 28 30.38 -7.55 50.28
CA PRO A 28 29.10 -7.69 49.61
C PRO A 28 29.08 -8.94 48.71
N GLU A 29 27.92 -9.58 48.63
CA GLU A 29 27.71 -10.82 47.86
C GLU A 29 27.87 -10.62 46.34
N GLN A 30 28.32 -11.67 45.65
CA GLN A 30 28.50 -11.66 44.21
C GLN A 30 27.15 -11.76 43.50
N GLY A 31 26.70 -10.65 42.91
CA GLY A 31 25.70 -10.70 41.84
C GLY A 31 26.25 -11.43 40.59
N PRO A 32 25.39 -11.96 39.69
CA PRO A 32 25.84 -12.73 38.53
C PRO A 32 26.82 -11.93 37.67
N LEU A 33 27.84 -12.60 37.13
CA LEU A 33 28.85 -11.96 36.29
C LEU A 33 28.18 -11.28 35.09
N GLY A 34 28.39 -9.98 34.96
CA GLY A 34 27.92 -9.20 33.82
C GLY A 34 28.53 -9.72 32.52
N ASP A 35 27.68 -9.99 31.54
CA ASP A 35 28.04 -10.48 30.22
C ASP A 35 28.79 -9.38 29.44
N LYS A 36 30.12 -9.42 29.47
CA LYS A 36 31.00 -8.42 28.86
C LYS A 36 31.17 -8.65 27.35
N ASP A 37 30.08 -8.76 26.61
CA ASP A 37 30.11 -8.77 25.14
C ASP A 37 28.85 -8.18 24.44
N SER A 38 27.95 -7.50 25.17
CA SER A 38 26.95 -6.65 24.52
C SER A 38 27.57 -5.34 24.05
N LYS A 39 28.02 -5.29 22.79
CA LYS A 39 28.10 -4.01 22.06
C LYS A 39 26.68 -3.43 22.00
N ASP A 40 26.39 -2.44 22.84
CA ASP A 40 25.09 -1.76 22.85
C ASP A 40 24.73 -1.35 21.43
N LEU A 41 23.65 -1.95 20.91
CA LEU A 41 23.10 -1.61 19.60
C LEU A 41 22.68 -0.14 19.67
N LEU A 42 23.42 0.72 18.97
CA LEU A 42 23.23 2.17 18.89
C LEU A 42 21.93 2.55 18.16
N TRP A 43 20.78 2.01 18.57
CA TRP A 43 19.48 2.32 18.02
C TRP A 43 18.94 3.62 18.62
N ILE A 44 18.60 4.57 17.76
CA ILE A 44 17.90 5.80 18.16
C ILE A 44 16.46 5.68 17.71
N ARG A 45 15.52 5.70 18.65
CA ARG A 45 14.09 5.51 18.35
C ARG A 45 13.55 6.63 17.44
N PRO A 46 12.70 6.31 16.43
CA PRO A 46 12.14 7.31 15.52
C PRO A 46 11.07 8.19 16.17
N ASP A 47 10.57 7.82 17.35
CA ASP A 47 9.49 8.46 18.09
C ASP A 47 9.96 9.34 19.26
N ALA A 48 11.26 9.47 19.51
CA ALA A 48 11.74 10.25 20.64
C ALA A 48 11.33 11.74 20.48
N PRO A 49 10.89 12.43 21.55
CA PRO A 49 10.40 13.80 21.45
C PRO A 49 11.36 14.77 20.76
N SER A 50 10.81 15.70 19.99
CA SER A 50 11.61 16.69 19.27
C SER A 50 12.36 17.61 20.25
N ARG A 51 13.64 17.85 19.96
CA ARG A 51 14.48 18.84 20.68
C ARG A 51 14.48 20.21 20.00
N CYS A 52 13.67 20.39 18.95
CA CYS A 52 13.56 21.64 18.22
C CYS A 52 12.95 22.72 19.12
N SER A 53 13.59 23.88 19.22
CA SER A 53 13.10 25.02 20.03
C SER A 53 12.35 26.07 19.21
N TRP A 54 12.01 25.76 17.95
CA TRP A 54 11.15 26.62 17.12
C TRP A 54 9.83 26.89 17.83
N LYS A 55 9.38 28.14 17.76
CA LYS A 55 8.05 28.60 18.18
C LYS A 55 7.62 29.73 17.25
N LEU A 56 6.32 29.82 16.97
CA LEU A 56 5.75 30.92 16.20
C LEU A 56 6.17 32.27 16.80
N GLY A 57 6.61 33.20 15.95
CA GLY A 57 7.08 34.52 16.34
C GLY A 57 8.59 34.62 16.66
N ARG A 58 9.34 33.51 16.71
CA ARG A 58 10.81 33.59 16.79
C ARG A 58 11.41 34.06 15.46
N PRO A 59 12.41 34.98 15.47
CA PRO A 59 13.14 35.37 14.27
C PRO A 59 13.84 34.19 13.60
N ILE A 60 13.80 34.13 12.27
CA ILE A 60 14.52 33.10 11.50
C ILE A 60 16.04 33.15 11.71
N THR A 61 16.58 34.30 12.11
CA THR A 61 17.98 34.50 12.48
C THR A 61 18.40 33.77 13.76
N GLU A 62 17.46 33.30 14.58
CA GLU A 62 17.73 32.44 15.74
C GLU A 62 17.72 30.94 15.38
N SER A 63 17.37 30.58 14.14
CA SER A 63 17.36 29.19 13.69
C SER A 63 18.80 28.64 13.64
N PRO A 64 19.10 27.51 14.30
CA PRO A 64 20.39 26.85 14.17
C PRO A 64 20.49 26.00 12.89
N HIS A 65 19.44 25.99 12.06
CA HIS A 65 19.38 25.18 10.86
C HIS A 65 19.86 26.00 9.65
N HIS A 66 20.55 25.34 8.73
CA HIS A 66 20.85 25.92 7.43
C HIS A 66 19.54 26.13 6.66
N HIS A 67 19.40 27.28 6.01
CA HIS A 67 18.20 27.64 5.24
C HIS A 67 18.59 27.98 3.79
N THR A 68 17.86 27.42 2.83
CA THR A 68 18.03 27.67 1.40
C THR A 68 16.87 28.48 0.84
N ALA A 69 17.16 29.54 0.09
CA ALA A 69 16.14 30.27 -0.66
C ALA A 69 15.75 29.53 -1.95
N LEU A 70 14.57 29.82 -2.50
CA LEU A 70 14.21 29.43 -3.86
C LEU A 70 15.21 30.03 -4.86
N THR A 71 15.70 29.20 -5.78
CA THR A 71 16.62 29.61 -6.83
C THR A 71 16.05 29.26 -8.19
N LYS A 72 16.23 30.15 -9.17
CA LYS A 72 15.71 29.92 -10.52
C LYS A 72 16.55 28.85 -11.21
N SER A 73 15.90 27.77 -11.63
CA SER A 73 16.51 26.71 -12.43
C SER A 73 17.26 27.25 -13.67
N PRO A 74 18.49 26.78 -13.97
CA PRO A 74 19.24 27.18 -15.16
C PRO A 74 18.59 26.63 -16.44
N LYS A 75 18.94 27.22 -17.61
CA LYS A 75 18.39 26.78 -18.92
C LYS A 75 18.71 25.32 -19.25
N ILE A 76 19.90 24.87 -18.88
CA ILE A 76 20.35 23.48 -18.97
C ILE A 76 20.61 23.06 -17.53
N LEU A 77 19.95 22.01 -17.07
CA LEU A 77 20.16 21.46 -15.74
C LEU A 77 21.49 20.68 -15.73
N PRO A 78 22.34 20.83 -14.70
CA PRO A 78 23.60 20.10 -14.62
C PRO A 78 23.40 18.60 -14.41
N ASP A 79 22.29 18.23 -13.76
CA ASP A 79 21.89 16.87 -13.43
C ASP A 79 20.36 16.83 -13.24
N ILE A 80 19.82 15.61 -13.05
CA ILE A 80 18.39 15.38 -12.84
C ILE A 80 17.90 15.76 -11.43
N LEU A 81 18.79 15.93 -10.45
CA LEU A 81 18.43 16.35 -9.08
C LEU A 81 17.99 17.83 -9.06
N LYS A 82 18.52 18.65 -9.98
CA LYS A 82 18.00 20.00 -10.22
C LYS A 82 16.64 20.02 -10.95
N LYS A 83 15.98 18.87 -11.14
CA LYS A 83 14.55 18.75 -11.52
C LYS A 83 13.66 18.33 -10.33
N ILE A 84 14.06 18.66 -9.12
CA ILE A 84 13.30 18.50 -7.87
C ILE A 84 12.92 19.90 -7.37
N GLY A 85 11.64 20.13 -7.08
CA GLY A 85 11.10 21.46 -6.79
C GLY A 85 10.42 22.12 -7.99
N ASP A 86 10.04 23.40 -7.83
CA ASP A 86 9.30 24.19 -8.84
C ASP A 86 8.02 23.48 -9.34
N THR A 87 7.33 22.73 -8.46
CA THR A 87 6.24 21.84 -8.87
C THR A 87 4.96 22.61 -9.22
N PRO A 88 4.15 22.15 -10.19
CA PRO A 88 2.95 22.86 -10.63
C PRO A 88 1.91 23.05 -9.50
N MET A 89 1.28 24.22 -9.50
CA MET A 89 0.01 24.47 -8.80
C MET A 89 -1.11 24.44 -9.84
N VAL A 90 -2.04 23.49 -9.72
CA VAL A 90 -3.08 23.23 -10.72
C VAL A 90 -4.47 23.41 -10.12
N ARG A 91 -5.35 24.15 -10.80
CA ARG A 91 -6.74 24.35 -10.38
C ARG A 91 -7.55 23.07 -10.57
N ILE A 92 -8.31 22.68 -9.55
CA ILE A 92 -9.31 21.60 -9.60
C ILE A 92 -10.64 22.19 -10.11
N ASN A 93 -11.16 21.70 -11.23
CA ASN A 93 -12.22 22.38 -11.98
C ASN A 93 -13.59 21.71 -11.89
N LYS A 94 -13.63 20.38 -11.74
CA LYS A 94 -14.85 19.56 -11.71
C LYS A 94 -15.13 19.05 -10.30
N ILE A 95 -14.15 18.40 -9.65
CA ILE A 95 -14.36 17.74 -8.34
C ILE A 95 -14.91 18.73 -7.31
N GLY A 96 -14.26 19.89 -7.13
CA GLY A 96 -14.74 20.90 -6.17
C GLY A 96 -16.19 21.35 -6.41
N LYS A 97 -16.60 21.50 -7.69
CA LYS A 97 -17.98 21.86 -8.06
C LYS A 97 -18.96 20.71 -7.85
N ASN A 98 -18.56 19.48 -8.15
CA ASN A 98 -19.37 18.27 -7.95
C ASN A 98 -19.69 18.05 -6.47
N PHE A 99 -18.80 18.43 -5.56
CA PHE A 99 -19.02 18.44 -4.10
C PHE A 99 -19.51 19.81 -3.56
N GLY A 100 -19.96 20.71 -4.43
CA GLY A 100 -20.67 21.94 -4.05
C GLY A 100 -19.82 23.09 -3.50
N LEU A 101 -18.49 22.97 -3.46
CA LEU A 101 -17.57 23.97 -2.90
C LEU A 101 -17.73 25.34 -3.57
N LYS A 102 -17.57 26.41 -2.78
CA LYS A 102 -17.61 27.81 -3.23
C LYS A 102 -16.22 28.45 -3.38
N CYS A 103 -15.24 27.95 -2.62
CA CYS A 103 -13.86 28.39 -2.67
C CYS A 103 -13.12 27.89 -3.93
N GLU A 104 -12.00 28.52 -4.23
CA GLU A 104 -11.02 28.00 -5.18
C GLU A 104 -10.26 26.82 -4.59
N LEU A 105 -10.24 25.69 -5.30
CA LEU A 105 -9.49 24.49 -4.91
C LEU A 105 -8.30 24.28 -5.85
N LEU A 106 -7.09 24.24 -5.30
CA LEU A 106 -5.85 24.02 -6.03
C LEU A 106 -5.14 22.75 -5.54
N ALA A 107 -4.38 22.12 -6.43
CA ALA A 107 -3.53 20.97 -6.16
C ALA A 107 -2.06 21.33 -6.40
N LYS A 108 -1.21 21.05 -5.40
CA LYS A 108 0.25 21.13 -5.51
C LYS A 108 0.77 19.76 -5.97
N CYS A 109 1.16 19.68 -7.23
CA CYS A 109 1.43 18.41 -7.92
C CYS A 109 2.87 17.92 -7.73
N GLU A 110 3.17 17.39 -6.54
CA GLU A 110 4.51 16.91 -6.17
C GLU A 110 4.97 15.66 -6.94
N PHE A 111 4.06 15.00 -7.64
CA PHE A 111 4.36 13.88 -8.52
C PHE A 111 5.14 14.25 -9.80
N PHE A 112 5.39 15.54 -10.06
CA PHE A 112 6.24 16.04 -11.15
C PHE A 112 7.73 16.17 -10.80
N ASN A 113 8.14 15.91 -9.54
CA ASN A 113 9.55 15.82 -9.20
C ASN A 113 10.23 14.63 -9.93
N ALA A 114 11.55 14.67 -10.09
CA ALA A 114 12.34 13.71 -10.87
C ALA A 114 12.11 12.22 -10.56
N GLY A 115 12.00 11.84 -9.28
CA GLY A 115 11.70 10.48 -8.81
C GLY A 115 10.20 10.16 -8.78
N GLY A 116 9.34 11.14 -9.07
CA GLY A 116 7.89 11.03 -9.15
C GLY A 116 7.17 11.23 -7.81
N SER A 117 7.79 11.90 -6.83
CA SER A 117 7.17 12.13 -5.51
C SER A 117 7.65 13.37 -4.75
N VAL A 118 6.87 13.78 -3.75
CA VAL A 118 7.22 14.81 -2.74
C VAL A 118 8.49 14.46 -1.94
N LYS A 119 8.84 13.18 -1.85
CA LYS A 119 9.98 12.72 -1.04
C LYS A 119 11.32 13.00 -1.69
N ASP A 120 11.35 13.21 -3.00
CA ASP A 120 12.55 13.57 -3.75
C ASP A 120 13.21 14.83 -3.17
N ARG A 121 12.39 15.79 -2.69
CA ARG A 121 12.84 17.00 -1.97
C ARG A 121 13.64 16.68 -0.71
N ILE A 122 13.11 15.78 0.13
CA ILE A 122 13.75 15.43 1.41
C ILE A 122 14.97 14.55 1.18
N SER A 123 14.92 13.67 0.16
CA SER A 123 16.06 12.84 -0.22
C SER A 123 17.24 13.69 -0.69
N LEU A 124 17.01 14.64 -1.60
CA LEU A 124 18.04 15.58 -2.04
C LEU A 124 18.58 16.41 -0.86
N ARG A 125 17.67 16.99 -0.06
CA ARG A 125 18.06 17.87 1.05
C ARG A 125 18.84 17.11 2.14
N MET A 126 18.44 15.89 2.51
CA MET A 126 19.19 15.09 3.48
C MET A 126 20.59 14.71 2.98
N VAL A 127 20.76 14.43 1.69
CA VAL A 127 22.07 14.14 1.08
C VAL A 127 22.95 15.39 1.03
N GLU A 128 22.48 16.51 0.48
CA GLU A 128 23.26 17.77 0.39
C GLU A 128 23.72 18.29 1.76
N GLU A 129 22.92 18.04 2.80
CA GLU A 129 23.24 18.45 4.17
C GLU A 129 24.24 17.49 4.84
N ALA A 130 24.13 16.18 4.60
CA ALA A 130 25.07 15.18 5.11
C ALA A 130 26.45 15.29 4.44
N GLU A 131 26.49 15.62 3.15
CA GLU A 131 27.71 16.00 2.42
C GLU A 131 28.35 17.26 3.04
N ARG A 132 27.58 18.36 3.20
CA ARG A 132 28.12 19.61 3.74
C ARG A 132 28.58 19.48 5.20
N ALA A 133 27.95 18.61 5.99
CA ALA A 133 28.39 18.27 7.34
C ALA A 133 29.64 17.35 7.36
N GLY A 134 30.13 16.88 6.20
CA GLY A 134 31.25 15.94 6.08
C GLY A 134 30.93 14.53 6.62
N THR A 135 29.65 14.26 6.94
CA THR A 135 29.16 12.97 7.42
C THR A 135 29.20 11.95 6.29
N LEU A 136 28.63 12.31 5.13
CA LEU A 136 28.61 11.47 3.93
C LEU A 136 29.81 11.79 3.04
N LYS A 137 30.63 10.78 2.72
CA LYS A 137 31.86 10.88 1.92
C LYS A 137 31.71 10.14 0.59
N PRO A 138 32.42 10.53 -0.49
CA PRO A 138 32.31 9.86 -1.79
C PRO A 138 32.50 8.33 -1.69
N GLY A 139 31.54 7.56 -2.21
CA GLY A 139 31.53 6.10 -2.14
C GLY A 139 30.96 5.49 -0.86
N ASP A 140 30.55 6.29 0.13
CA ASP A 140 29.82 5.80 1.32
C ASP A 140 28.47 5.14 0.94
N THR A 141 27.91 4.38 1.87
CA THR A 141 26.62 3.68 1.71
C THR A 141 25.48 4.42 2.43
N ILE A 142 24.39 4.70 1.72
CA ILE A 142 23.13 5.20 2.30
C ILE A 142 22.22 4.00 2.58
N ILE A 143 21.72 3.88 3.81
CA ILE A 143 20.75 2.88 4.24
C ILE A 143 19.50 3.60 4.75
N GLU A 144 18.30 3.32 4.24
CA GLU A 144 17.09 4.03 4.71
C GLU A 144 15.89 3.10 4.97
N PRO A 145 15.28 3.15 6.18
CA PRO A 145 14.00 2.51 6.47
C PRO A 145 12.84 3.33 5.90
N THR A 146 12.05 2.77 4.98
CA THR A 146 11.06 3.58 4.23
C THR A 146 9.89 2.81 3.61
N SER A 147 8.76 3.51 3.42
CA SER A 147 7.58 3.07 2.66
C SER A 147 7.72 3.25 1.13
N GLY A 148 8.94 3.46 0.65
CA GLY A 148 9.33 3.37 -0.76
C GLY A 148 9.71 4.70 -1.39
N ASN A 149 8.88 5.74 -1.31
CA ASN A 149 9.11 6.99 -2.05
C ASN A 149 10.40 7.72 -1.63
N THR A 150 10.70 7.81 -0.33
CA THR A 150 11.99 8.35 0.15
C THR A 150 13.16 7.48 -0.30
N GLY A 151 12.94 6.17 -0.42
CA GLY A 151 13.94 5.25 -0.96
C GLY A 151 14.20 5.50 -2.44
N ILE A 152 13.17 5.74 -3.25
CA ILE A 152 13.32 6.09 -4.68
C ILE A 152 14.08 7.41 -4.83
N GLY A 153 13.73 8.44 -4.06
CA GLY A 153 14.45 9.71 -4.07
C GLY A 153 15.92 9.58 -3.62
N LEU A 154 16.21 8.73 -2.63
CA LEU A 154 17.59 8.49 -2.16
C LEU A 154 18.38 7.62 -3.14
N ALA A 155 17.77 6.59 -3.73
CA ALA A 155 18.40 5.77 -4.77
C ALA A 155 18.73 6.60 -6.02
N LEU A 156 17.83 7.52 -6.41
CA LEU A 156 18.06 8.45 -7.52
C LEU A 156 19.21 9.42 -7.20
N ALA A 157 19.25 10.00 -5.99
CA ALA A 157 20.38 10.82 -5.54
C ALA A 157 21.70 10.02 -5.48
N ALA A 158 21.66 8.79 -4.97
CA ALA A 158 22.80 7.89 -4.87
C ALA A 158 23.36 7.51 -6.24
N ALA A 159 22.50 7.16 -7.21
CA ALA A 159 22.88 6.85 -8.58
C ALA A 159 23.56 8.04 -9.29
N VAL A 160 23.08 9.27 -9.06
CA VAL A 160 23.69 10.49 -9.63
C VAL A 160 25.02 10.83 -8.96
N ARG A 161 25.16 10.61 -7.65
CA ARG A 161 26.32 11.06 -6.86
C ARG A 161 27.36 9.97 -6.55
N GLY A 162 27.12 8.73 -6.97
CA GLY A 162 28.06 7.62 -6.78
C GLY A 162 28.06 7.04 -5.36
N TYR A 163 26.91 7.00 -4.69
CA TYR A 163 26.74 6.32 -3.40
C TYR A 163 26.15 4.92 -3.61
N ARG A 164 26.54 3.96 -2.74
CA ARG A 164 25.81 2.69 -2.63
C ARG A 164 24.49 2.96 -1.89
N CYS A 165 23.38 2.34 -2.31
CA CYS A 165 22.08 2.55 -1.69
C CYS A 165 21.42 1.22 -1.28
N ILE A 166 20.98 1.13 -0.03
CA ILE A 166 20.27 -0.02 0.52
C ILE A 166 18.95 0.45 1.12
N ILE A 167 17.84 -0.04 0.57
CA ILE A 167 16.50 0.34 1.00
C ILE A 167 15.87 -0.81 1.80
N VAL A 168 15.46 -0.50 3.02
CA VAL A 168 14.76 -1.44 3.91
C VAL A 168 13.27 -1.08 3.92
N MET A 169 12.41 -1.97 3.44
CA MET A 169 10.97 -1.69 3.28
C MET A 169 10.08 -2.87 3.69
N PRO A 170 8.85 -2.62 4.19
CA PRO A 170 7.88 -3.68 4.42
C PRO A 170 7.48 -4.44 3.15
N GLU A 171 7.07 -5.70 3.30
CA GLU A 171 6.57 -6.55 2.22
C GLU A 171 5.33 -5.99 1.51
N LYS A 172 4.42 -5.27 2.19
CA LYS A 172 3.20 -4.71 1.57
C LYS A 172 3.44 -3.65 0.49
N MET A 173 4.65 -3.11 0.40
CA MET A 173 4.99 -2.05 -0.56
C MET A 173 5.06 -2.64 -1.98
N SER A 174 4.43 -1.94 -2.93
CA SER A 174 4.19 -2.40 -4.30
C SER A 174 5.44 -2.89 -5.05
N MET A 175 5.24 -3.78 -6.02
CA MET A 175 6.34 -4.33 -6.82
C MET A 175 6.94 -3.28 -7.76
N GLU A 176 6.11 -2.35 -8.24
CA GLU A 176 6.52 -1.22 -9.08
C GLU A 176 7.58 -0.35 -8.38
N LYS A 177 7.46 -0.15 -7.06
CA LYS A 177 8.50 0.55 -6.26
C LYS A 177 9.80 -0.24 -6.23
N VAL A 178 9.74 -1.56 -6.10
CA VAL A 178 10.91 -2.43 -6.08
C VAL A 178 11.61 -2.47 -7.43
N ASP A 179 10.87 -2.51 -8.53
CA ASP A 179 11.46 -2.55 -9.87
C ASP A 179 12.11 -1.20 -10.25
N VAL A 180 11.51 -0.07 -9.84
CA VAL A 180 12.16 1.25 -9.93
C VAL A 180 13.45 1.30 -9.10
N LEU A 181 13.43 0.79 -7.86
CA LEU A 181 14.61 0.79 -6.99
C LEU A 181 15.76 -0.07 -7.52
N ARG A 182 15.45 -1.26 -8.05
CA ARG A 182 16.44 -2.12 -8.74
C ARG A 182 17.01 -1.43 -9.97
N ALA A 183 16.17 -0.77 -10.78
CA ALA A 183 16.62 -0.04 -11.96
C ALA A 183 17.52 1.17 -11.62
N LEU A 184 17.34 1.77 -10.43
CA LEU A 184 18.23 2.80 -9.89
C LEU A 184 19.50 2.23 -9.21
N GLY A 185 19.70 0.90 -9.23
CA GLY A 185 20.87 0.25 -8.64
C GLY A 185 20.84 0.11 -7.11
N ALA A 186 19.67 0.29 -6.47
CA ALA A 186 19.54 0.10 -5.03
C ALA A 186 19.36 -1.38 -4.65
N GLU A 187 20.06 -1.79 -3.60
CA GLU A 187 19.82 -3.07 -2.93
C GLU A 187 18.55 -2.97 -2.07
N ILE A 188 17.79 -4.06 -1.95
CA ILE A 188 16.47 -4.07 -1.32
C ILE A 188 16.38 -5.17 -0.29
N VAL A 189 16.11 -4.78 0.95
CA VAL A 189 15.82 -5.69 2.07
C VAL A 189 14.34 -5.57 2.42
N ARG A 190 13.63 -6.69 2.46
CA ARG A 190 12.21 -6.74 2.84
C ARG A 190 12.08 -7.10 4.32
N THR A 191 11.07 -6.55 4.98
CA THR A 191 10.72 -6.89 6.38
C THR A 191 9.23 -7.24 6.52
N PRO A 192 8.85 -8.07 7.51
CA PRO A 192 7.44 -8.41 7.76
C PRO A 192 6.59 -7.16 7.97
N THR A 193 5.43 -7.11 7.32
CA THR A 193 4.54 -5.93 7.37
C THR A 193 3.95 -5.68 8.76
N ASN A 194 3.69 -6.75 9.51
CA ASN A 194 3.03 -6.68 10.82
C ASN A 194 4.02 -6.52 11.99
N ALA A 195 5.30 -6.29 11.71
CA ALA A 195 6.30 -6.02 12.74
C ALA A 195 6.12 -4.57 13.27
N ARG A 196 5.77 -4.43 14.55
CA ARG A 196 5.77 -3.15 15.27
C ARG A 196 7.11 -2.43 15.08
N PHE A 197 7.10 -1.09 15.04
CA PHE A 197 8.33 -0.30 14.84
C PHE A 197 9.46 -0.54 15.87
N ASP A 198 9.12 -1.06 17.06
CA ASP A 198 10.06 -1.40 18.13
C ASP A 198 10.57 -2.85 18.11
N SER A 199 10.12 -3.65 17.13
CA SER A 199 10.65 -4.99 16.87
C SER A 199 12.02 -4.93 16.18
N PRO A 200 12.98 -5.82 16.51
CA PRO A 200 14.24 -5.99 15.77
C PRO A 200 14.04 -6.28 14.27
N GLU A 201 12.93 -6.95 13.91
CA GLU A 201 12.59 -7.28 12.52
C GLU A 201 11.71 -6.22 11.83
N SER A 202 11.49 -5.07 12.45
CA SER A 202 10.93 -3.91 11.77
C SER A 202 11.91 -3.35 10.74
N HIS A 203 11.40 -2.65 9.71
CA HIS A 203 12.25 -1.97 8.73
C HIS A 203 13.24 -1.00 9.38
N VAL A 204 12.87 -0.37 10.50
CA VAL A 204 13.75 0.49 11.31
C VAL A 204 14.84 -0.35 12.00
N GLY A 205 14.48 -1.40 12.74
CA GLY A 205 15.43 -2.27 13.45
C GLY A 205 16.44 -2.92 12.50
N VAL A 206 15.97 -3.45 11.37
CA VAL A 206 16.81 -4.06 10.34
C VAL A 206 17.75 -3.04 9.68
N ALA A 207 17.30 -1.80 9.42
CA ALA A 207 18.19 -0.76 8.90
C ALA A 207 19.32 -0.44 9.89
N TRP A 208 19.02 -0.32 11.18
CA TRP A 208 20.03 -0.08 12.23
C TRP A 208 20.99 -1.26 12.41
N ARG A 209 20.51 -2.52 12.27
CA ARG A 209 21.37 -3.71 12.23
C ARG A 209 22.36 -3.66 11.06
N LEU A 210 21.86 -3.44 9.83
CA LEU A 210 22.69 -3.33 8.63
C LEU A 210 23.72 -2.19 8.73
N LYS A 211 23.34 -1.04 9.29
CA LYS A 211 24.27 0.09 9.51
C LYS A 211 25.42 -0.26 10.46
N ASN A 212 25.17 -1.09 11.47
CA ASN A 212 26.21 -1.52 12.41
C ASN A 212 27.14 -2.60 11.80
N GLU A 213 26.69 -3.31 10.77
CA GLU A 213 27.42 -4.38 10.07
C GLU A 213 28.20 -3.86 8.85
N ILE A 214 27.73 -2.80 8.19
CA ILE A 214 28.31 -2.27 6.95
C ILE A 214 29.19 -1.05 7.27
N PRO A 215 30.53 -1.11 7.06
CA PRO A 215 31.42 0.04 7.20
C PRO A 215 31.02 1.20 6.28
N ASN A 216 31.36 2.43 6.65
CA ASN A 216 31.10 3.61 5.82
C ASN A 216 29.61 3.79 5.45
N SER A 217 28.70 3.33 6.32
CA SER A 217 27.26 3.40 6.08
C SER A 217 26.54 4.36 7.03
N HIS A 218 25.50 5.01 6.50
CA HIS A 218 24.74 6.05 7.18
C HIS A 218 23.25 5.82 6.99
N ILE A 219 22.49 5.97 8.08
CA ILE A 219 21.04 6.15 8.01
C ILE A 219 20.76 7.63 8.07
N LEU A 220 20.08 8.17 7.05
CA LEU A 220 19.75 9.59 7.00
C LEU A 220 18.53 9.91 7.86
N ASP A 221 17.65 8.93 8.08
CA ASP A 221 16.56 8.91 9.07
C ASP A 221 15.52 10.01 8.85
N GLN A 222 14.65 9.80 7.85
CA GLN A 222 13.52 10.67 7.57
C GLN A 222 12.56 10.93 8.75
N TYR A 223 12.59 10.11 9.82
CA TYR A 223 11.72 10.27 10.99
C TYR A 223 12.28 11.27 11.99
N ARG A 224 13.61 11.45 12.01
CA ARG A 224 14.34 12.29 12.97
C ARG A 224 15.07 13.48 12.35
N ASN A 225 15.43 13.39 11.08
CA ASN A 225 16.29 14.36 10.42
C ASN A 225 15.53 15.65 10.10
N VAL A 226 16.00 16.75 10.71
CA VAL A 226 15.41 18.09 10.54
C VAL A 226 15.36 18.55 9.08
N ASN A 227 16.22 17.99 8.23
CA ASN A 227 16.24 18.28 6.80
C ASN A 227 15.02 17.78 6.02
N ASN A 228 14.21 16.87 6.59
CA ASN A 228 12.89 16.53 6.06
C ASN A 228 11.90 17.72 6.18
N PRO A 229 11.50 18.20 7.38
CA PRO A 229 10.62 19.36 7.47
C PRO A 229 11.26 20.65 6.95
N VAL A 230 12.58 20.83 7.07
CA VAL A 230 13.25 22.04 6.53
C VAL A 230 13.19 22.11 5.01
N ALA A 231 13.29 20.99 4.27
CA ALA A 231 13.08 21.01 2.82
C ALA A 231 11.71 21.60 2.43
N HIS A 232 10.67 21.27 3.20
CA HIS A 232 9.30 21.72 2.96
C HIS A 232 9.05 23.14 3.46
N TYR A 233 9.68 23.55 4.55
CA TYR A 233 9.67 24.92 5.06
C TYR A 233 10.41 25.89 4.12
N ASP A 234 11.58 25.51 3.61
CA ASP A 234 12.43 26.33 2.74
C ASP A 234 11.91 26.41 1.29
N SER A 235 11.45 25.28 0.72
CA SER A 235 11.04 25.22 -0.69
C SER A 235 9.53 25.11 -0.88
N THR A 236 8.90 24.00 -0.44
CA THR A 236 7.50 23.71 -0.79
C THR A 236 6.54 24.80 -0.31
N ALA A 237 6.76 25.36 0.88
CA ALA A 237 5.93 26.41 1.44
C ALA A 237 6.13 27.77 0.76
N GLU A 238 7.38 28.15 0.46
CA GLU A 238 7.69 29.38 -0.27
C GLU A 238 7.17 29.31 -1.72
N GLU A 239 7.25 28.13 -2.38
CA GLU A 239 6.62 27.91 -3.69
C GLU A 239 5.10 28.09 -3.63
N ILE A 240 4.43 27.54 -2.61
CA ILE A 240 2.97 27.69 -2.43
C ILE A 240 2.63 29.17 -2.18
N LEU A 241 3.37 29.88 -1.32
CA LEU A 241 3.17 31.30 -1.05
C LEU A 241 3.35 32.14 -2.33
N GLN A 242 4.41 31.89 -3.10
CA GLN A 242 4.68 32.58 -4.37
C GLN A 242 3.59 32.28 -5.41
N GLN A 243 3.18 31.02 -5.56
CA GLN A 243 2.16 30.58 -6.52
C GLN A 243 0.74 31.06 -6.14
N CYS A 244 0.53 31.48 -4.90
CA CYS A 244 -0.75 31.98 -4.38
C CYS A 244 -0.77 33.50 -4.15
N ASP A 245 0.27 34.25 -4.53
CA ASP A 245 0.44 35.69 -4.19
C ASP A 245 0.27 35.98 -2.69
N GLY A 246 0.70 35.06 -1.83
CA GLY A 246 0.53 35.11 -0.37
C GLY A 246 -0.91 34.93 0.13
N LYS A 247 -1.88 34.66 -0.75
CA LYS A 247 -3.32 34.54 -0.42
C LYS A 247 -3.76 33.09 -0.41
N LEU A 248 -3.94 32.53 0.79
CA LEU A 248 -4.34 31.15 1.02
C LEU A 248 -5.09 31.04 2.36
N ASP A 249 -6.24 30.37 2.35
CA ASP A 249 -7.11 30.26 3.53
C ASP A 249 -7.04 28.87 4.19
N MET A 250 -6.74 27.83 3.41
CA MET A 250 -6.61 26.46 3.88
C MET A 250 -5.53 25.68 3.12
N LEU A 251 -4.80 24.82 3.84
CA LEU A 251 -3.92 23.81 3.27
C LEU A 251 -4.26 22.43 3.83
N VAL A 252 -4.40 21.45 2.95
CA VAL A 252 -4.73 20.05 3.27
C VAL A 252 -3.57 19.16 2.85
N ALA A 253 -3.01 18.41 3.81
CA ALA A 253 -1.90 17.49 3.55
C ALA A 253 -2.05 16.19 4.34
N SER A 254 -1.81 15.06 3.67
CA SER A 254 -1.80 13.75 4.31
C SER A 254 -0.45 13.44 4.96
N ALA A 255 -0.46 12.93 6.19
CA ALA A 255 0.71 12.78 7.04
C ALA A 255 1.28 11.36 6.99
N GLY A 256 2.57 11.25 6.67
CA GLY A 256 3.39 10.05 6.92
C GLY A 256 4.37 10.36 8.05
N THR A 257 5.62 10.70 7.69
CA THR A 257 6.62 11.18 8.67
C THR A 257 6.24 12.50 9.35
N GLY A 258 5.20 13.21 8.87
CA GLY A 258 4.81 14.54 9.35
C GLY A 258 5.64 15.69 8.79
N GLY A 259 6.83 15.45 8.25
CA GLY A 259 7.74 16.53 7.82
C GLY A 259 7.14 17.50 6.78
N THR A 260 6.34 16.99 5.82
CA THR A 260 5.66 17.84 4.83
C THR A 260 4.64 18.78 5.46
N ILE A 261 3.74 18.29 6.31
CA ILE A 261 2.74 19.14 6.96
C ILE A 261 3.40 20.09 7.97
N THR A 262 4.38 19.62 8.76
CA THR A 262 5.11 20.45 9.72
C THR A 262 5.90 21.58 9.05
N GLY A 263 6.68 21.27 8.01
CA GLY A 263 7.49 22.28 7.32
C GLY A 263 6.63 23.37 6.68
N ILE A 264 5.56 22.97 5.99
CA ILE A 264 4.62 23.90 5.35
C ILE A 264 3.86 24.71 6.40
N ALA A 265 3.30 24.07 7.42
CA ALA A 265 2.51 24.73 8.45
C ALA A 265 3.32 25.77 9.23
N ARG A 266 4.57 25.46 9.64
CA ARG A 266 5.43 26.41 10.34
C ARG A 266 5.63 27.69 9.52
N LYS A 267 5.97 27.57 8.24
CA LYS A 267 6.12 28.72 7.33
C LYS A 267 4.80 29.48 7.13
N LEU A 268 3.70 28.76 6.89
CA LEU A 268 2.40 29.40 6.66
C LEU A 268 1.88 30.12 7.91
N LYS A 269 2.09 29.59 9.12
CA LYS A 269 1.74 30.31 10.36
C LYS A 269 2.56 31.60 10.54
N GLU A 270 3.81 31.64 10.07
CA GLU A 270 4.65 32.85 10.09
C GLU A 270 4.31 33.88 9.01
N LYS A 271 3.91 33.44 7.80
CA LYS A 271 3.73 34.31 6.62
C LYS A 271 2.27 34.60 6.23
N CYS A 272 1.38 33.68 6.56
CA CYS A 272 -0.05 33.71 6.22
C CYS A 272 -0.87 33.17 7.42
N PRO A 273 -0.84 33.83 8.60
CA PRO A 273 -1.34 33.27 9.86
C PRO A 273 -2.83 32.93 9.88
N GLY A 274 -3.63 33.49 8.97
CA GLY A 274 -5.04 33.12 8.78
C GLY A 274 -5.27 31.76 8.12
N CYS A 275 -4.23 31.13 7.57
CA CYS A 275 -4.30 29.80 6.97
C CYS A 275 -4.65 28.73 8.02
N LYS A 276 -5.68 27.93 7.70
CA LYS A 276 -5.99 26.68 8.39
C LYS A 276 -5.19 25.51 7.82
N ILE A 277 -4.55 24.74 8.68
CA ILE A 277 -3.73 23.57 8.38
C ILE A 277 -4.53 22.32 8.74
N ILE A 278 -4.86 21.52 7.72
CA ILE A 278 -5.67 20.31 7.85
C ILE A 278 -4.79 19.09 7.63
N GLY A 279 -4.65 18.27 8.68
CA GLY A 279 -3.96 16.98 8.64
C GLY A 279 -4.89 15.85 8.22
N VAL A 280 -4.41 14.96 7.35
CA VAL A 280 -5.12 13.74 6.94
C VAL A 280 -4.33 12.51 7.37
N ASP A 281 -4.98 11.61 8.09
CA ASP A 281 -4.38 10.44 8.72
C ASP A 281 -5.25 9.19 8.48
N PRO A 282 -4.73 8.04 8.05
CA PRO A 282 -5.57 6.88 7.80
C PRO A 282 -6.14 6.27 9.09
N GLU A 283 -7.31 5.64 8.98
CA GLU A 283 -7.81 4.72 10.01
C GLU A 283 -6.78 3.61 10.27
N GLY A 284 -6.51 3.33 11.55
CA GLY A 284 -5.43 2.42 11.99
C GLY A 284 -4.06 3.08 12.20
N SER A 285 -3.94 4.39 11.94
CA SER A 285 -2.83 5.21 12.44
C SER A 285 -3.20 6.00 13.69
N ILE A 286 -2.18 6.43 14.45
CA ILE A 286 -2.30 7.22 15.69
C ILE A 286 -1.77 8.66 15.56
N LEU A 287 -1.58 9.20 14.35
CA LEU A 287 -0.97 10.54 14.20
C LEU A 287 -1.94 11.67 14.54
N ALA A 288 -3.24 11.46 14.31
CA ALA A 288 -4.27 12.49 14.48
C ALA A 288 -4.50 12.89 15.95
N GLU A 289 -4.92 14.13 16.14
CA GLU A 289 -5.38 14.68 17.43
C GLU A 289 -6.80 15.27 17.28
N PRO A 290 -7.69 15.14 18.29
CA PRO A 290 -7.44 14.47 19.57
C PRO A 290 -7.52 12.93 19.45
N GLU A 291 -7.05 12.23 20.49
CA GLU A 291 -6.81 10.77 20.47
C GLU A 291 -8.08 9.94 20.23
N GLU A 292 -9.26 10.47 20.54
CA GLU A 292 -10.54 9.81 20.26
C GLU A 292 -10.76 9.55 18.76
N LEU A 293 -10.11 10.31 17.87
CA LEU A 293 -10.13 10.07 16.42
C LEU A 293 -9.35 8.81 16.01
N ASN A 294 -8.50 8.26 16.87
CA ASN A 294 -7.67 7.09 16.58
C ASN A 294 -8.31 5.77 17.07
N GLN A 295 -9.47 5.84 17.72
CA GLN A 295 -10.20 4.66 18.18
C GLN A 295 -10.82 3.91 16.98
N THR A 296 -10.26 2.76 16.63
CA THR A 296 -10.75 1.91 15.53
C THR A 296 -10.31 0.46 15.71
N GLU A 297 -11.06 -0.47 15.11
CA GLU A 297 -10.69 -1.89 14.99
C GLU A 297 -9.74 -2.14 13.79
N VAL A 298 -9.63 -1.16 12.87
CA VAL A 298 -8.74 -1.22 11.71
C VAL A 298 -7.28 -1.10 12.16
N THR A 299 -6.47 -2.13 11.93
CA THR A 299 -5.02 -2.13 12.26
C THR A 299 -4.13 -2.21 11.01
N ALA A 300 -4.71 -2.39 9.83
CA ALA A 300 -4.01 -2.46 8.55
C ALA A 300 -4.84 -1.81 7.44
N TYR A 301 -4.16 -1.11 6.55
CA TYR A 301 -4.73 -0.37 5.41
C TYR A 301 -3.82 -0.48 4.18
N GLU A 302 -4.43 -0.37 3.00
CA GLU A 302 -3.84 -0.57 1.68
C GLU A 302 -3.23 0.70 1.06
N VAL A 303 -3.68 1.89 1.47
CA VAL A 303 -3.04 3.16 1.10
C VAL A 303 -1.60 3.18 1.60
N GLU A 304 -0.68 3.65 0.75
CA GLU A 304 0.75 3.65 1.05
C GLU A 304 1.29 5.07 1.24
N GLY A 305 2.23 5.23 2.18
CA GLY A 305 3.02 6.46 2.37
C GLY A 305 2.50 7.45 3.41
N ILE A 306 1.37 7.15 4.06
CA ILE A 306 0.74 7.92 5.14
C ILE A 306 0.39 7.01 6.31
N GLY A 307 0.26 7.58 7.51
CA GLY A 307 0.02 6.87 8.77
C GLY A 307 1.24 6.13 9.34
N TYR A 308 1.33 6.07 10.67
CA TYR A 308 2.26 5.26 11.48
C TYR A 308 1.64 4.79 12.81
N ASP A 309 2.27 3.79 13.42
CA ASP A 309 2.03 3.23 14.76
C ASP A 309 2.83 3.95 15.88
N PHE A 310 3.52 5.04 15.52
CA PHE A 310 4.27 5.93 16.42
C PHE A 310 4.23 7.38 15.91
N ILE A 311 4.56 8.35 16.77
CA ILE A 311 4.63 9.78 16.41
C ILE A 311 6.08 10.12 16.01
N PRO A 312 6.40 10.42 14.74
CA PRO A 312 7.78 10.69 14.32
C PRO A 312 8.34 11.98 14.95
N THR A 313 9.63 12.01 15.30
CA THR A 313 10.31 13.18 15.89
C THR A 313 10.18 14.47 15.06
N VAL A 314 10.02 14.37 13.75
CA VAL A 314 9.84 15.53 12.84
C VAL A 314 8.40 16.01 12.69
N LEU A 315 7.40 15.29 13.25
CA LEU A 315 6.00 15.72 13.26
C LEU A 315 5.74 16.69 14.43
N ASP A 316 5.58 17.96 14.10
CA ASP A 316 5.01 18.96 15.00
C ASP A 316 3.49 19.01 14.78
N ARG A 317 2.72 18.41 15.70
CA ARG A 317 1.25 18.43 15.65
C ARG A 317 0.66 19.78 16.09
N SER A 318 1.40 20.59 16.85
CA SER A 318 0.92 21.88 17.40
C SER A 318 0.65 22.96 16.35
N VAL A 319 1.12 22.76 15.12
CA VAL A 319 0.86 23.64 13.96
C VAL A 319 -0.27 23.14 13.04
N VAL A 320 -0.89 22.01 13.36
CA VAL A 320 -2.06 21.47 12.64
C VAL A 320 -3.33 21.90 13.37
N ASP A 321 -4.21 22.65 12.71
CA ASP A 321 -5.42 23.19 13.35
C ASP A 321 -6.54 22.15 13.49
N LYS A 322 -6.59 21.15 12.60
CA LYS A 322 -7.57 20.07 12.65
C LYS A 322 -7.08 18.83 11.90
N TRP A 323 -7.36 17.66 12.47
CA TRP A 323 -7.19 16.37 11.80
C TRP A 323 -8.51 15.81 11.28
N PHE A 324 -8.42 15.01 10.22
CA PHE A 324 -9.48 14.14 9.72
C PHE A 324 -8.92 12.74 9.48
N LYS A 325 -9.69 11.72 9.86
CA LYS A 325 -9.43 10.34 9.44
C LYS A 325 -9.88 10.12 8.00
N CYS A 326 -9.22 9.18 7.31
CA CYS A 326 -9.66 8.68 6.02
C CYS A 326 -9.51 7.16 5.93
N ASN A 327 -10.32 6.50 5.09
CA ASN A 327 -10.21 5.07 4.82
C ASN A 327 -9.75 4.78 3.38
N ASP A 328 -9.47 3.51 3.10
CA ASP A 328 -8.98 3.04 1.80
C ASP A 328 -10.00 3.27 0.67
N GLU A 329 -11.28 2.98 0.90
CA GLU A 329 -12.36 3.08 -0.10
C GLU A 329 -12.46 4.50 -0.67
N GLU A 330 -12.60 5.51 0.21
CA GLU A 330 -12.67 6.90 -0.24
C GLU A 330 -11.35 7.38 -0.85
N SER A 331 -10.21 6.94 -0.32
CA SER A 331 -8.89 7.33 -0.83
C SER A 331 -8.71 6.89 -2.26
N PHE A 332 -9.05 5.64 -2.59
CA PHE A 332 -8.95 5.13 -3.95
C PHE A 332 -10.04 5.67 -4.88
N ALA A 333 -11.27 5.87 -4.39
CA ALA A 333 -12.32 6.53 -5.16
C ALA A 333 -11.91 7.95 -5.59
N PHE A 334 -11.39 8.76 -4.67
CA PHE A 334 -10.91 10.11 -4.99
C PHE A 334 -9.64 10.12 -5.85
N ALA A 335 -8.71 9.17 -5.68
CA ALA A 335 -7.55 9.05 -6.55
C ALA A 335 -7.95 8.72 -8.00
N ARG A 336 -8.88 7.76 -8.22
CA ARG A 336 -9.42 7.46 -9.55
C ARG A 336 -10.22 8.63 -10.13
N MET A 337 -10.93 9.38 -9.28
CA MET A 337 -11.67 10.58 -9.70
C MET A 337 -10.74 11.73 -10.12
N LEU A 338 -9.60 11.95 -9.43
CA LEU A 338 -8.57 12.91 -9.85
C LEU A 338 -8.02 12.59 -11.24
N ILE A 339 -7.76 11.31 -11.52
CA ILE A 339 -7.34 10.84 -12.84
C ILE A 339 -8.44 11.08 -13.89
N ALA A 340 -9.65 10.58 -13.65
CA ALA A 340 -10.73 10.60 -14.64
C ALA A 340 -11.36 11.98 -14.91
N GLN A 341 -11.42 12.85 -13.89
CA GLN A 341 -12.08 14.15 -14.00
C GLN A 341 -11.09 15.30 -14.26
N GLU A 342 -9.93 15.32 -13.60
CA GLU A 342 -8.96 16.42 -13.70
C GLU A 342 -7.70 16.06 -14.52
N GLY A 343 -7.52 14.79 -14.91
CA GLY A 343 -6.34 14.33 -15.66
C GLY A 343 -5.06 14.22 -14.82
N LEU A 344 -5.17 14.20 -13.48
CA LEU A 344 -4.04 14.20 -12.56
C LEU A 344 -3.62 12.77 -12.23
N LEU A 345 -2.48 12.32 -12.75
CA LEU A 345 -1.95 10.95 -12.62
C LEU A 345 -1.26 10.70 -11.26
N CYS A 346 -2.00 10.88 -10.17
CA CYS A 346 -1.50 10.79 -8.79
C CYS A 346 -1.81 9.45 -8.09
N GLY A 347 -1.16 9.21 -6.96
CA GLY A 347 -1.32 8.02 -6.10
C GLY A 347 -2.47 8.06 -5.08
N GLY A 348 -2.58 7.02 -4.26
CA GLY A 348 -3.68 6.84 -3.31
C GLY A 348 -3.76 7.92 -2.21
N SER A 349 -2.60 8.32 -1.65
CA SER A 349 -2.52 9.37 -0.62
C SER A 349 -2.95 10.76 -1.11
N ALA A 350 -2.86 11.02 -2.42
CA ALA A 350 -3.41 12.21 -3.05
C ALA A 350 -4.95 12.18 -3.08
N GLY A 351 -5.52 10.99 -3.27
CA GLY A 351 -6.95 10.75 -3.12
C GLY A 351 -7.42 10.95 -1.68
N SER A 352 -6.70 10.43 -0.68
CA SER A 352 -6.97 10.67 0.75
C SER A 352 -7.01 12.17 1.08
N ALA A 353 -6.01 12.93 0.61
CA ALA A 353 -5.94 14.38 0.82
C ALA A 353 -7.11 15.11 0.14
N MET A 354 -7.51 14.70 -1.06
CA MET A 354 -8.64 15.30 -1.79
C MET A 354 -10.01 14.94 -1.17
N ALA A 355 -10.18 13.71 -0.70
CA ALA A 355 -11.39 13.25 -0.02
C ALA A 355 -11.67 14.06 1.26
N VAL A 356 -10.62 14.39 2.03
CA VAL A 356 -10.75 15.33 3.15
C VAL A 356 -10.92 16.77 2.67
N ALA A 357 -10.21 17.21 1.63
CA ALA A 357 -10.29 18.60 1.17
C ALA A 357 -11.72 19.01 0.77
N VAL A 358 -12.48 18.13 0.10
CA VAL A 358 -13.89 18.43 -0.23
C VAL A 358 -14.85 18.39 0.95
N LYS A 359 -14.44 17.84 2.11
CA LYS A 359 -15.18 17.91 3.39
C LYS A 359 -14.78 19.16 4.17
N ALA A 360 -13.48 19.40 4.33
CA ALA A 360 -12.93 20.49 5.11
C ALA A 360 -13.23 21.86 4.49
N ALA A 361 -13.07 22.00 3.17
CA ALA A 361 -13.24 23.27 2.46
C ALA A 361 -14.71 23.74 2.34
N GLN A 362 -15.69 22.98 2.84
CA GLN A 362 -17.11 23.37 2.85
C GLN A 362 -17.37 24.63 3.71
N GLU A 363 -16.51 24.91 4.69
CA GLU A 363 -16.60 26.12 5.51
C GLU A 363 -16.09 27.38 4.79
N LEU A 364 -15.39 27.23 3.66
CA LEU A 364 -14.78 28.33 2.91
C LEU A 364 -15.78 28.93 1.92
N ARG A 365 -15.68 30.26 1.78
CA ARG A 365 -16.56 31.08 0.95
C ARG A 365 -15.98 31.31 -0.43
N GLU A 366 -16.79 31.87 -1.32
CA GLU A 366 -16.32 32.37 -2.61
C GLU A 366 -15.21 33.42 -2.42
N GLY A 367 -14.19 33.37 -3.28
CA GLY A 367 -12.98 34.22 -3.17
C GLY A 367 -11.89 33.68 -2.23
N GLN A 368 -12.18 32.69 -1.38
CA GLN A 368 -11.17 32.00 -0.55
C GLN A 368 -10.50 30.86 -1.33
N ARG A 369 -9.31 30.42 -0.88
CA ARG A 369 -8.47 29.40 -1.53
C ARG A 369 -8.06 28.26 -0.59
N CYS A 370 -8.29 27.03 -1.04
CA CYS A 370 -7.78 25.80 -0.45
C CYS A 370 -6.71 25.16 -1.34
N VAL A 371 -5.56 24.78 -0.78
CA VAL A 371 -4.49 24.04 -1.46
C VAL A 371 -4.39 22.62 -0.92
N VAL A 372 -4.33 21.63 -1.81
CA VAL A 372 -4.18 20.20 -1.48
C VAL A 372 -2.83 19.70 -1.99
N ILE A 373 -2.05 19.02 -1.13
CA ILE A 373 -0.80 18.37 -1.56
C ILE A 373 -1.10 17.01 -2.20
N LEU A 374 -0.66 16.79 -3.44
CA LEU A 374 -0.80 15.50 -4.14
C LEU A 374 0.57 14.78 -4.17
N PRO A 375 0.85 13.81 -3.27
CA PRO A 375 2.23 13.46 -2.91
C PRO A 375 3.05 12.68 -3.95
N ASP A 376 2.45 11.77 -4.71
CA ASP A 376 3.17 10.88 -5.63
C ASP A 376 2.35 10.45 -6.86
N SER A 377 3.03 9.82 -7.82
CA SER A 377 2.48 9.45 -9.13
C SER A 377 1.78 8.08 -9.14
N ILE A 378 0.91 7.88 -10.13
CA ILE A 378 0.20 6.61 -10.38
C ILE A 378 1.13 5.42 -10.64
N ARG A 379 2.38 5.67 -11.10
CA ARG A 379 3.41 4.67 -11.41
C ARG A 379 3.58 3.63 -10.29
N ASN A 380 3.48 4.05 -9.03
CA ASN A 380 3.67 3.19 -7.87
C ASN A 380 2.52 2.18 -7.65
N TYR A 381 1.41 2.30 -8.38
CA TYR A 381 0.13 1.65 -8.07
C TYR A 381 -0.56 1.01 -9.29
N MET A 382 0.18 0.77 -10.38
CA MET A 382 -0.35 0.29 -11.67
C MET A 382 -1.14 -1.02 -11.54
N SER A 383 -0.68 -1.94 -10.68
CA SER A 383 -1.31 -3.22 -10.35
C SER A 383 -2.21 -3.18 -9.10
N LYS A 384 -2.26 -2.05 -8.39
CA LYS A 384 -3.13 -1.81 -7.22
C LYS A 384 -4.39 -1.04 -7.64
N PHE A 385 -4.72 0.09 -6.99
CA PHE A 385 -5.99 0.79 -7.15
C PHE A 385 -6.33 1.28 -8.57
N LEU A 386 -5.33 1.39 -9.47
CA LEU A 386 -5.59 1.67 -10.89
C LEU A 386 -6.36 0.52 -11.57
N SER A 387 -6.11 -0.72 -11.12
CA SER A 387 -6.73 -1.93 -11.63
C SER A 387 -8.11 -2.16 -11.02
N ASP A 388 -9.16 -2.12 -11.85
CA ASP A 388 -10.52 -2.51 -11.44
C ASP A 388 -10.56 -3.90 -10.78
N ARG A 389 -9.74 -4.82 -11.29
CA ARG A 389 -9.54 -6.18 -10.77
C ARG A 389 -9.11 -6.18 -9.29
N TRP A 390 -8.19 -5.29 -8.93
CA TRP A 390 -7.65 -5.19 -7.57
C TRP A 390 -8.67 -4.49 -6.66
N MET A 391 -9.33 -3.45 -7.16
CA MET A 391 -10.41 -2.75 -6.47
C MET A 391 -11.58 -3.69 -6.13
N LEU A 392 -12.02 -4.52 -7.09
CA LEU A 392 -13.01 -5.59 -6.88
C LEU A 392 -12.52 -6.61 -5.84
N GLN A 393 -11.29 -7.12 -5.99
CA GLN A 393 -10.72 -8.11 -5.06
C GLN A 393 -10.64 -7.61 -3.61
N LYS A 394 -10.44 -6.30 -3.43
CA LYS A 394 -10.39 -5.65 -2.11
C LYS A 394 -11.75 -5.15 -1.61
N GLY A 395 -12.80 -5.22 -2.43
CA GLY A 395 -14.14 -4.73 -2.08
C GLY A 395 -14.32 -3.21 -2.18
N PHE A 396 -13.33 -2.46 -2.67
CA PHE A 396 -13.39 -1.00 -2.84
C PHE A 396 -14.13 -0.56 -4.12
N LEU A 397 -14.65 -1.51 -4.89
CA LEU A 397 -15.50 -1.29 -6.05
C LEU A 397 -16.52 -2.44 -6.11
N LYS A 398 -17.79 -2.14 -6.36
CA LYS A 398 -18.83 -3.18 -6.49
C LYS A 398 -19.03 -3.54 -7.95
N GLU A 399 -19.50 -4.77 -8.17
CA GLU A 399 -19.80 -5.29 -9.51
C GLU A 399 -20.88 -4.50 -10.27
N GLU A 400 -21.70 -3.77 -9.52
CA GLU A 400 -22.81 -2.92 -9.97
C GLU A 400 -22.34 -1.54 -10.44
N ASP A 401 -21.28 -1.00 -9.83
CA ASP A 401 -20.72 0.32 -10.16
C ASP A 401 -19.92 0.32 -11.47
N LEU A 402 -19.49 -0.87 -11.91
CA LEU A 402 -18.80 -1.05 -13.18
C LEU A 402 -19.76 -0.84 -14.36
N THR A 403 -19.55 0.24 -15.11
CA THR A 403 -20.26 0.59 -16.35
C THR A 403 -19.88 -0.33 -17.53
N VAL A 404 -19.95 -1.64 -17.34
CA VAL A 404 -19.87 -2.64 -18.41
C VAL A 404 -21.24 -2.68 -19.09
N LYS A 405 -21.27 -2.46 -20.42
CA LYS A 405 -22.44 -2.82 -21.24
C LYS A 405 -22.60 -4.34 -21.19
N ARG A 406 -23.38 -4.84 -20.23
CA ARG A 406 -23.64 -6.28 -20.02
C ARG A 406 -24.18 -6.89 -21.34
N PRO A 407 -23.42 -7.76 -22.03
CA PRO A 407 -23.87 -8.37 -23.26
C PRO A 407 -25.06 -9.30 -23.03
N TRP A 408 -25.74 -9.70 -24.10
CA TRP A 408 -26.93 -10.56 -24.03
C TRP A 408 -26.70 -11.90 -23.31
N TRP A 409 -25.47 -12.40 -23.28
CA TRP A 409 -25.07 -13.66 -22.64
C TRP A 409 -24.68 -13.51 -21.16
N TRP A 410 -24.54 -12.29 -20.64
CA TRP A 410 -23.95 -12.00 -19.32
C TRP A 410 -24.68 -12.67 -18.15
N HIS A 411 -26.00 -12.85 -18.28
CA HIS A 411 -26.88 -13.40 -17.25
C HIS A 411 -27.26 -14.87 -17.45
N LEU A 412 -26.76 -15.51 -18.52
CA LEU A 412 -26.87 -16.95 -18.72
C LEU A 412 -25.98 -17.69 -17.74
N THR A 413 -26.23 -18.98 -17.45
CA THR A 413 -25.44 -19.72 -16.47
C THR A 413 -24.28 -20.52 -17.10
N VAL A 414 -23.26 -20.85 -16.31
CA VAL A 414 -22.14 -21.72 -16.72
C VAL A 414 -22.63 -23.07 -17.27
N GLN A 415 -23.74 -23.60 -16.75
CA GLN A 415 -24.36 -24.84 -17.25
C GLN A 415 -24.72 -24.78 -18.75
N GLU A 416 -25.05 -23.60 -19.29
CA GLU A 416 -25.42 -23.45 -20.70
C GLU A 416 -24.26 -23.69 -21.69
N LEU A 417 -23.01 -23.67 -21.22
CA LEU A 417 -21.83 -23.98 -22.03
C LEU A 417 -21.78 -25.44 -22.50
N SER A 418 -22.61 -26.33 -21.94
CA SER A 418 -22.66 -27.77 -22.30
C SER A 418 -21.29 -28.46 -22.21
N LEU A 419 -20.63 -28.29 -21.07
CA LEU A 419 -19.25 -28.70 -20.84
C LEU A 419 -19.03 -30.21 -21.01
N SER A 420 -17.91 -30.57 -21.65
CA SER A 420 -17.44 -31.96 -21.75
C SER A 420 -16.88 -32.45 -20.41
N ALA A 421 -16.91 -33.78 -20.22
CA ALA A 421 -16.33 -34.42 -19.03
C ALA A 421 -14.84 -34.05 -18.87
N PRO A 422 -14.40 -33.69 -17.64
CA PRO A 422 -13.04 -33.22 -17.41
C PRO A 422 -12.02 -34.37 -17.47
N LEU A 423 -10.89 -34.13 -18.13
CA LEU A 423 -9.68 -34.93 -17.95
C LEU A 423 -9.08 -34.60 -16.57
N THR A 424 -8.98 -35.58 -15.67
CA THR A 424 -8.36 -35.44 -14.34
C THR A 424 -7.17 -36.40 -14.18
N VAL A 425 -6.22 -36.06 -13.32
CA VAL A 425 -5.07 -36.93 -13.00
C VAL A 425 -4.96 -37.20 -11.49
N LEU A 426 -4.50 -38.39 -11.12
CA LEU A 426 -4.21 -38.73 -9.71
C LEU A 426 -2.92 -38.02 -9.24
N PRO A 427 -2.80 -37.64 -7.95
CA PRO A 427 -1.59 -36.98 -7.41
C PRO A 427 -0.31 -37.83 -7.50
N THR A 428 -0.46 -39.14 -7.72
CA THR A 428 0.61 -40.14 -7.81
C THR A 428 1.16 -40.33 -9.23
N VAL A 429 0.54 -39.75 -10.26
CA VAL A 429 1.05 -39.80 -11.65
C VAL A 429 2.35 -38.99 -11.75
N THR A 430 3.28 -39.40 -12.62
CA THR A 430 4.54 -38.67 -12.84
C THR A 430 4.36 -37.42 -13.69
N CYS A 431 5.29 -36.47 -13.60
CA CYS A 431 5.30 -35.26 -14.42
C CYS A 431 5.43 -35.59 -15.91
N GLU A 432 6.31 -36.53 -16.27
CA GLU A 432 6.48 -37.06 -17.63
C GLU A 432 5.16 -37.58 -18.21
N HIS A 433 4.52 -38.53 -17.53
CA HIS A 433 3.31 -39.16 -18.04
C HIS A 433 2.12 -38.19 -18.08
N THR A 434 2.09 -37.20 -17.17
CA THR A 434 1.09 -36.13 -17.20
C THR A 434 1.28 -35.21 -18.42
N ILE A 435 2.53 -34.89 -18.79
CA ILE A 435 2.83 -34.12 -20.01
C ILE A 435 2.42 -34.91 -21.26
N GLU A 436 2.66 -36.23 -21.28
CA GLU A 436 2.21 -37.10 -22.38
C GLU A 436 0.69 -37.10 -22.52
N ILE A 437 -0.05 -37.35 -21.43
CA ILE A 437 -1.52 -37.37 -21.41
C ILE A 437 -2.09 -36.04 -21.89
N LEU A 438 -1.59 -34.92 -21.35
CA LEU A 438 -2.03 -33.57 -21.74
C LEU A 438 -1.79 -33.32 -23.24
N ARG A 439 -0.61 -33.68 -23.77
CA ARG A 439 -0.28 -33.50 -25.20
C ARG A 439 -1.10 -34.42 -26.11
N GLU A 440 -1.31 -35.68 -25.73
CA GLU A 440 -2.08 -36.65 -26.53
C GLU A 440 -3.56 -36.28 -26.59
N LYS A 441 -4.13 -35.82 -25.46
CA LYS A 441 -5.55 -35.44 -25.38
C LYS A 441 -5.82 -33.99 -25.80
N GLY A 442 -4.78 -33.18 -26.07
CA GLY A 442 -4.91 -31.80 -26.53
C GLY A 442 -5.37 -30.82 -25.45
N PHE A 443 -4.99 -31.04 -24.19
CA PHE A 443 -5.30 -30.15 -23.07
C PHE A 443 -4.02 -29.48 -22.53
N ASP A 444 -4.07 -28.19 -22.22
CA ASP A 444 -2.96 -27.49 -21.58
C ASP A 444 -2.93 -27.63 -20.05
N GLN A 445 -4.02 -28.12 -19.45
CA GLN A 445 -4.19 -28.30 -18.01
C GLN A 445 -5.12 -29.46 -17.64
N ALA A 446 -4.93 -30.02 -16.43
CA ALA A 446 -5.83 -30.99 -15.82
C ALA A 446 -5.98 -30.72 -14.31
N PRO A 447 -7.17 -30.95 -13.71
CA PRO A 447 -7.33 -30.99 -12.26
C PRO A 447 -6.66 -32.23 -11.68
N VAL A 448 -5.95 -32.05 -10.57
CA VAL A 448 -5.41 -33.13 -9.76
C VAL A 448 -6.44 -33.51 -8.72
N VAL A 449 -6.95 -34.73 -8.82
CA VAL A 449 -8.05 -35.26 -8.00
C VAL A 449 -7.56 -36.56 -7.37
N ASP A 450 -7.78 -36.75 -6.08
CA ASP A 450 -7.38 -38.00 -5.41
C ASP A 450 -8.41 -39.13 -5.56
N GLU A 451 -8.10 -40.32 -5.03
CA GLU A 451 -8.98 -41.49 -5.05
C GLU A 451 -10.30 -41.26 -4.28
N SER A 452 -10.33 -40.32 -3.33
CA SER A 452 -11.56 -39.89 -2.63
C SER A 452 -12.39 -38.90 -3.46
N GLY A 453 -11.89 -38.47 -4.63
CA GLY A 453 -12.50 -37.46 -5.50
C GLY A 453 -12.29 -36.03 -5.02
N ALA A 454 -11.40 -35.78 -4.07
CA ALA A 454 -11.11 -34.43 -3.59
C ALA A 454 -10.18 -33.71 -4.56
N VAL A 455 -10.50 -32.45 -4.89
CA VAL A 455 -9.67 -31.60 -5.76
C VAL A 455 -8.48 -31.08 -4.97
N LEU A 456 -7.28 -31.61 -5.25
CA LEU A 456 -6.03 -31.20 -4.61
C LEU A 456 -5.43 -29.95 -5.25
N GLY A 457 -5.73 -29.73 -6.54
CA GLY A 457 -5.44 -28.50 -7.27
C GLY A 457 -5.41 -28.73 -8.78
N MET A 458 -4.54 -28.02 -9.49
CA MET A 458 -4.39 -28.09 -10.94
C MET A 458 -2.94 -28.37 -11.34
N VAL A 459 -2.74 -28.98 -12.51
CA VAL A 459 -1.45 -28.99 -13.22
C VAL A 459 -1.64 -28.35 -14.59
N THR A 460 -0.63 -27.61 -15.04
CA THR A 460 -0.60 -26.98 -16.37
C THR A 460 0.75 -27.29 -17.04
N LEU A 461 0.77 -27.42 -18.36
CA LEU A 461 2.00 -27.65 -19.12
C LEU A 461 3.06 -26.57 -18.80
N GLY A 462 2.64 -25.30 -18.75
CA GLY A 462 3.53 -24.17 -18.43
C GLY A 462 4.15 -24.23 -17.02
N ASN A 463 3.37 -24.59 -16.00
CA ASN A 463 3.89 -24.70 -14.63
C ASN A 463 4.87 -25.88 -14.48
N MET A 464 4.52 -27.04 -15.05
CA MET A 464 5.39 -28.22 -15.02
C MET A 464 6.71 -27.95 -15.77
N LEU A 465 6.65 -27.33 -16.95
CA LEU A 465 7.81 -26.98 -17.75
C LEU A 465 8.70 -25.92 -17.04
N SER A 466 8.10 -24.93 -16.39
CA SER A 466 8.84 -23.95 -15.56
C SER A 466 9.57 -24.61 -14.37
N CYS A 467 8.91 -25.54 -13.67
CA CYS A 467 9.53 -26.28 -12.56
C CYS A 467 10.65 -27.23 -13.02
N LEU A 468 10.50 -27.88 -14.17
CA LEU A 468 11.54 -28.73 -14.78
C LEU A 468 12.75 -27.89 -15.22
N LEU A 469 12.54 -26.80 -15.96
CA LEU A 469 13.63 -25.92 -16.43
C LEU A 469 14.38 -25.23 -15.28
N ALA A 470 13.69 -24.93 -14.17
CA ALA A 470 14.30 -24.38 -12.96
C ALA A 470 14.97 -25.45 -12.07
N GLY A 471 15.01 -26.72 -12.48
CA GLY A 471 15.61 -27.82 -11.72
C GLY A 471 14.89 -28.15 -10.40
N LYS A 472 13.64 -27.73 -10.23
CA LYS A 472 12.87 -27.92 -8.98
C LYS A 472 12.28 -29.33 -8.85
N VAL A 473 12.08 -30.01 -9.97
CA VAL A 473 11.57 -31.40 -10.06
C VAL A 473 12.23 -32.13 -11.24
N GLN A 474 12.12 -33.45 -11.25
CA GLN A 474 12.54 -34.34 -12.34
C GLN A 474 11.33 -34.90 -13.11
N PRO A 475 11.48 -35.39 -14.36
CA PRO A 475 10.36 -35.98 -15.12
C PRO A 475 9.66 -37.15 -14.40
N SER A 476 10.43 -37.95 -13.66
CA SER A 476 9.95 -39.09 -12.86
C SER A 476 9.31 -38.70 -11.52
N ASP A 477 9.35 -37.43 -11.11
CA ASP A 477 8.67 -36.97 -9.90
C ASP A 477 7.15 -36.99 -10.07
N GLN A 478 6.44 -37.26 -8.96
CA GLN A 478 4.98 -37.23 -8.92
C GLN A 478 4.42 -35.81 -9.00
N VAL A 479 3.28 -35.65 -9.66
CA VAL A 479 2.63 -34.34 -9.87
C VAL A 479 2.25 -33.62 -8.58
N HIS A 480 2.10 -34.31 -7.44
CA HIS A 480 1.83 -33.66 -6.16
C HIS A 480 2.86 -32.56 -5.79
N LYS A 481 4.10 -32.67 -6.30
CA LYS A 481 5.17 -31.68 -6.10
C LYS A 481 4.99 -30.39 -6.94
N VAL A 482 4.17 -30.42 -7.98
CA VAL A 482 3.93 -29.31 -8.93
C VAL A 482 2.47 -28.86 -8.98
N ILE A 483 1.65 -29.23 -7.99
CA ILE A 483 0.26 -28.79 -7.92
C ILE A 483 0.18 -27.27 -7.77
N TYR A 484 -0.47 -26.64 -8.74
CA TYR A 484 -0.88 -25.26 -8.70
C TYR A 484 -2.23 -25.14 -7.96
N LYS A 485 -2.20 -24.52 -6.77
CA LYS A 485 -3.38 -24.40 -5.88
C LYS A 485 -4.17 -23.09 -6.04
N GLN A 486 -3.66 -22.13 -6.80
CA GLN A 486 -4.24 -20.80 -6.93
C GLN A 486 -5.08 -20.68 -8.22
N PHE A 487 -6.26 -21.29 -8.21
CA PHE A 487 -7.23 -21.22 -9.30
C PHE A 487 -8.59 -20.79 -8.78
N LYS A 488 -9.45 -20.27 -9.66
CA LYS A 488 -10.83 -19.93 -9.32
C LYS A 488 -11.76 -21.09 -9.61
N GLN A 489 -12.64 -21.35 -8.64
CA GLN A 489 -13.76 -22.27 -8.77
C GLN A 489 -15.02 -21.46 -9.12
N ILE A 490 -15.92 -22.06 -9.88
CA ILE A 490 -17.22 -21.49 -10.24
C ILE A 490 -18.28 -22.60 -10.29
N HIS A 491 -19.52 -22.30 -9.91
CA HIS A 491 -20.61 -23.26 -9.92
C HIS A 491 -21.38 -23.24 -11.25
N LEU A 492 -22.05 -24.35 -11.58
CA LEU A 492 -22.91 -24.46 -12.77
C LEU A 492 -24.02 -23.41 -12.84
N THR A 493 -24.49 -22.95 -11.67
CA THR A 493 -25.55 -21.94 -11.52
C THR A 493 -25.05 -20.50 -11.66
N ASP A 494 -23.74 -20.26 -11.65
CA ASP A 494 -23.19 -18.91 -11.65
C ASP A 494 -23.30 -18.26 -13.04
N PRO A 495 -23.41 -16.93 -13.14
CA PRO A 495 -23.51 -16.24 -14.42
C PRO A 495 -22.26 -16.34 -15.30
N LEU A 496 -22.43 -16.37 -16.62
CA LEU A 496 -21.33 -16.25 -17.59
C LEU A 496 -20.60 -14.90 -17.50
N GLY A 497 -21.24 -13.86 -16.96
CA GLY A 497 -20.55 -12.60 -16.61
C GLY A 497 -19.50 -12.78 -15.51
N THR A 498 -19.80 -13.59 -14.49
CA THR A 498 -18.86 -13.96 -13.42
C THR A 498 -17.72 -14.81 -13.99
N LEU A 499 -18.06 -15.78 -14.86
CA LEU A 499 -17.06 -16.57 -15.59
C LEU A 499 -16.15 -15.68 -16.46
N SER A 500 -16.71 -14.75 -17.24
CA SER A 500 -15.94 -13.83 -18.09
C SER A 500 -14.90 -13.07 -17.29
N ARG A 501 -15.27 -12.57 -16.10
CA ARG A 501 -14.35 -11.87 -15.19
C ARG A 501 -13.28 -12.80 -14.60
N ILE A 502 -13.60 -14.06 -14.32
CA ILE A 502 -12.57 -15.06 -13.97
C ILE A 502 -11.62 -15.30 -15.15
N LEU A 503 -12.11 -15.31 -16.39
CA LEU A 503 -11.29 -15.58 -17.58
C LEU A 503 -10.49 -14.37 -18.08
N GLU A 504 -10.84 -13.16 -17.65
CA GLU A 504 -9.98 -11.96 -17.73
C GLU A 504 -8.80 -12.00 -16.73
N MET A 505 -8.89 -12.88 -15.72
CA MET A 505 -7.98 -12.93 -14.57
C MET A 505 -7.05 -14.14 -14.57
N ASP A 506 -7.62 -15.29 -14.91
CA ASP A 506 -7.05 -16.63 -14.85
C ASP A 506 -7.26 -17.30 -16.22
N HIS A 507 -6.31 -18.13 -16.67
CA HIS A 507 -6.40 -18.77 -17.99
C HIS A 507 -7.56 -19.78 -18.09
N PHE A 508 -8.09 -20.22 -16.93
CA PHE A 508 -9.21 -21.14 -16.82
C PHE A 508 -9.98 -20.93 -15.51
N ALA A 509 -11.23 -21.38 -15.49
CA ALA A 509 -12.05 -21.57 -14.30
C ALA A 509 -12.32 -23.07 -14.09
N LEU A 510 -12.25 -23.56 -12.85
CA LEU A 510 -12.66 -24.92 -12.51
C LEU A 510 -14.15 -24.95 -12.17
N VAL A 511 -14.95 -25.62 -12.99
CA VAL A 511 -16.39 -25.74 -12.74
C VAL A 511 -16.65 -26.89 -11.78
N VAL A 512 -17.30 -26.58 -10.67
CA VAL A 512 -17.49 -27.51 -9.54
C VAL A 512 -18.97 -27.65 -9.19
N HIS A 513 -19.35 -28.87 -8.78
CA HIS A 513 -20.70 -29.17 -8.33
C HIS A 513 -20.68 -29.92 -6.99
N GLU A 514 -21.59 -29.57 -6.09
CA GLU A 514 -21.77 -30.29 -4.83
C GLU A 514 -22.72 -31.47 -5.03
N GLN A 515 -22.27 -32.68 -4.68
CA GLN A 515 -23.11 -33.86 -4.59
C GLN A 515 -23.28 -34.27 -3.11
N ILE A 516 -24.50 -34.61 -2.70
CA ILE A 516 -24.75 -35.22 -1.40
C ILE A 516 -24.57 -36.74 -1.53
N GLN A 517 -23.58 -37.29 -0.82
CA GLN A 517 -23.31 -38.72 -0.78
C GLN A 517 -23.65 -39.28 0.60
N TYR A 518 -24.45 -40.34 0.66
CA TYR A 518 -24.75 -41.06 1.90
C TYR A 518 -23.75 -42.20 2.11
N HIS A 519 -23.23 -42.32 3.33
CA HIS A 519 -22.36 -43.40 3.76
C HIS A 519 -23.16 -44.56 4.33
N SER A 520 -22.55 -45.75 4.40
CA SER A 520 -23.13 -46.97 4.98
C SER A 520 -23.67 -46.82 6.41
N HIS A 521 -23.20 -45.82 7.15
CA HIS A 521 -23.64 -45.48 8.51
C HIS A 521 -24.78 -44.44 8.56
N GLY A 522 -25.46 -44.15 7.45
CA GLY A 522 -26.60 -43.23 7.38
C GLY A 522 -26.25 -41.73 7.44
N LYS A 523 -24.99 -41.38 7.71
CA LYS A 523 -24.49 -39.99 7.61
C LYS A 523 -24.32 -39.59 6.15
N SER A 524 -24.77 -38.40 5.79
CA SER A 524 -24.44 -37.77 4.51
C SER A 524 -23.20 -36.89 4.62
N SER A 525 -22.47 -36.77 3.51
CA SER A 525 -21.40 -35.79 3.32
C SER A 525 -21.62 -35.07 1.99
N LYS A 526 -21.41 -33.76 1.97
CA LYS A 526 -21.23 -33.03 0.71
C LYS A 526 -19.86 -33.39 0.12
N ARG A 527 -19.83 -33.77 -1.15
CA ARG A 527 -18.62 -34.06 -1.92
C ARG A 527 -18.59 -33.10 -3.12
N GLN A 528 -17.45 -32.47 -3.33
CA GLN A 528 -17.26 -31.56 -4.45
C GLN A 528 -16.70 -32.35 -5.64
N MET A 529 -17.40 -32.31 -6.78
CA MET A 529 -16.93 -32.93 -8.02
C MET A 529 -16.53 -31.86 -9.03
N VAL A 530 -15.49 -32.14 -9.82
CA VAL A 530 -15.20 -31.36 -11.02
C VAL A 530 -16.21 -31.72 -12.10
N PHE A 531 -16.88 -30.70 -12.64
CA PHE A 531 -17.79 -30.83 -13.76
C PHE A 531 -17.12 -30.47 -15.09
N GLY A 532 -16.13 -29.58 -15.07
CA GLY A 532 -15.38 -29.18 -16.27
C GLY A 532 -14.26 -28.20 -15.93
N VAL A 533 -13.38 -27.96 -16.91
CA VAL A 533 -12.44 -26.82 -16.93
C VAL A 533 -12.90 -25.93 -18.08
N VAL A 534 -13.01 -24.63 -17.84
CA VAL A 534 -13.51 -23.66 -18.84
C VAL A 534 -12.46 -22.60 -19.08
N THR A 535 -12.24 -22.24 -20.34
CA THR A 535 -11.28 -21.24 -20.80
C THR A 535 -11.98 -20.09 -21.53
N ALA A 536 -11.24 -19.01 -21.83
CA ALA A 536 -11.73 -17.91 -22.67
C ALA A 536 -12.18 -18.39 -24.06
N ILE A 537 -11.59 -19.47 -24.59
CA ILE A 537 -11.94 -20.06 -25.88
C ILE A 537 -13.32 -20.70 -25.83
N ASP A 538 -13.68 -21.39 -24.75
CA ASP A 538 -14.98 -22.04 -24.59
C ASP A 538 -16.12 -21.01 -24.54
N LEU A 539 -15.93 -19.93 -23.76
CA LEU A 539 -16.87 -18.82 -23.68
C LEU A 539 -17.02 -18.11 -25.04
N LEU A 540 -15.90 -17.86 -25.75
CA LEU A 540 -15.92 -17.26 -27.08
C LEU A 540 -16.66 -18.14 -28.10
N ASN A 541 -16.39 -19.45 -28.10
CA ASN A 541 -17.06 -20.43 -28.97
C ASN A 541 -18.57 -20.46 -28.73
N PHE A 542 -19.00 -20.48 -27.46
CA PHE A 542 -20.41 -20.43 -27.08
C PHE A 542 -21.11 -19.17 -27.61
N VAL A 543 -20.51 -17.99 -27.41
CA VAL A 543 -21.05 -16.72 -27.90
C VAL A 543 -21.12 -16.72 -29.43
N ALA A 544 -20.04 -17.11 -30.11
CA ALA A 544 -19.96 -17.13 -31.58
C ALA A 544 -20.87 -18.18 -32.25
N ALA A 545 -21.20 -19.28 -31.56
CA ALA A 545 -22.21 -20.24 -32.02
C ALA A 545 -23.62 -19.64 -31.93
N ARG A 546 -24.03 -19.17 -30.75
CA ARG A 546 -25.38 -18.62 -30.54
C ARG A 546 -25.63 -17.32 -31.31
N GLU A 547 -24.61 -16.51 -31.61
CA GLU A 547 -24.79 -15.35 -32.48
C GLU A 547 -25.06 -15.71 -33.94
N ARG A 548 -24.50 -16.83 -34.45
CA ARG A 548 -24.87 -17.36 -35.77
C ARG A 548 -26.33 -17.79 -35.79
N ASP A 549 -26.78 -18.55 -34.78
CA ASP A 549 -28.17 -18.99 -34.66
C ASP A 549 -29.18 -17.83 -34.53
N ARG A 550 -28.79 -16.75 -33.86
CA ARG A 550 -29.62 -15.54 -33.76
C ARG A 550 -29.72 -14.82 -35.11
N LYS A 551 -28.63 -14.76 -35.90
CA LYS A 551 -28.64 -14.17 -37.23
C LYS A 551 -29.51 -14.98 -38.20
N THR A 552 -29.39 -16.31 -38.25
CA THR A 552 -30.27 -17.16 -39.07
C THR A 552 -31.73 -17.09 -38.65
N LYS A 553 -32.04 -17.08 -37.34
CA LYS A 553 -33.42 -16.87 -36.86
C LYS A 553 -34.00 -15.49 -37.22
N SER A 554 -33.18 -14.43 -37.24
CA SER A 554 -33.63 -13.11 -37.70
C SER A 554 -33.87 -13.03 -39.22
N ALA A 555 -33.12 -13.81 -40.01
CA ALA A 555 -33.27 -13.86 -41.47
C ALA A 555 -34.48 -14.72 -41.93
N GLY A 556 -34.89 -15.69 -41.12
CA GLY A 556 -36.05 -16.55 -41.42
C GLY A 556 -37.42 -15.94 -41.09
N ALA A 557 -37.47 -14.72 -40.55
CA ALA A 557 -38.70 -14.09 -40.05
C ALA A 557 -39.37 -13.10 -41.04
N SER A 558 -38.86 -12.96 -42.26
CA SER A 558 -39.36 -12.00 -43.27
C SER A 558 -39.86 -12.70 -44.53
N GLU A 559 -41.13 -13.13 -44.52
CA GLU A 559 -42.14 -13.01 -45.61
C GLU A 559 -43.30 -14.01 -45.45
N PRO A 560 -44.54 -13.53 -45.27
CA PRO A 560 -45.71 -14.17 -45.85
C PRO A 560 -46.05 -13.50 -47.19
N ARG A 561 -46.01 -14.27 -48.29
CA ARG A 561 -46.40 -13.78 -49.62
C ARG A 561 -47.87 -13.34 -49.64
N ALA A 562 -48.11 -12.04 -49.75
CA ALA A 562 -49.43 -11.51 -50.09
C ALA A 562 -49.68 -11.69 -51.60
N GLY A 563 -50.78 -12.36 -51.96
CA GLY A 563 -51.16 -12.57 -53.35
C GLY A 563 -51.69 -11.28 -53.99
N GLY A 564 -51.07 -10.85 -55.10
CA GLY A 564 -51.59 -9.79 -55.95
C GLY A 564 -52.42 -10.36 -57.11
N ALA A 565 -53.74 -10.24 -57.03
CA ALA A 565 -54.61 -10.48 -58.18
C ALA A 565 -54.54 -9.26 -59.12
N ALA A 566 -54.25 -9.49 -60.40
CA ALA A 566 -54.34 -8.46 -61.43
C ALA A 566 -55.76 -8.42 -62.02
N ALA A 567 -56.39 -7.26 -61.98
CA ALA A 567 -57.64 -6.97 -62.68
C ALA A 567 -57.45 -5.75 -63.60
N GLN A 568 -58.14 -5.76 -64.73
CA GLN A 568 -57.98 -4.82 -65.83
C GLN A 568 -58.66 -3.47 -65.53
N LEU A 569 -57.98 -2.36 -65.82
CA LEU A 569 -58.35 -1.39 -66.88
C LEU A 569 -57.32 -0.24 -66.96
#